data_AF-A0A7K6MG87-F1
#
_entry.id   AF-A0A7K6MG87-F1
#
_cell.length_a   1.000
_cell.length_b   1.000
_cell.length_c   1.000
_cell.angle_alpha   90.00
_cell.angle_beta   90.00
_cell.angle_gamma   90.00
#
_symmetry.space_group_name_H-M   'P 1'
#
loop_
_entity.id
_entity.type
_entity.pdbx_description
1 polymer ?
#
loop_
_entity_poly.entity_id
_entity_poly.type
_entity_poly.pdbx_seq_one_letter_code
_entity_poly.pdbx_strand_id
1 'polypeptide(L)'
;PPTPPPPGAPTARILFLTDLHWDRQYTPGSAAACPDPLCCRGAPREGPGVAGFWGSYSKCDLPLHTIDALLAQLPNTTTPTSNSTTNSTSNSTGGFAAAYWTGDIPAHDVWQQSRGDQLRALRTVTALLRARLGGLRVFPAVGNHEATPVNAFPPPYVRGNQSAAWLYDAMAEAWQHWLPPAALHTLRTGGFYTAQVWPGLRLVSLNMNFCSQANFWLLINATDPAGQLQWLMGVLADAERDGEKVHIIGHIPPAHCLRSWSWNYYRIVSR
;
A
#
# COMPACT_ATOMS: atom_id res chain seq x y z
N PRO A 1 -30.51 5.21 4.53
CA PRO A 1 -29.79 4.02 4.00
C PRO A 1 -29.51 4.25 2.51
N PRO A 2 -28.36 3.82 1.97
CA PRO A 2 -28.09 3.96 0.54
C PRO A 2 -29.08 3.12 -0.27
N THR A 3 -29.63 3.70 -1.35
CA THR A 3 -30.49 2.98 -2.29
C THR A 3 -29.62 2.05 -3.15
N PRO A 4 -29.94 0.75 -3.25
CA PRO A 4 -29.23 -0.15 -4.15
C PRO A 4 -29.26 0.35 -5.60
N PRO A 5 -28.21 0.08 -6.39
CA PRO A 5 -28.22 0.43 -7.81
C PRO A 5 -29.34 -0.32 -8.56
N PRO A 6 -29.94 0.29 -9.60
CA PRO A 6 -30.94 -0.39 -10.41
C PRO A 6 -30.34 -1.61 -11.14
N PRO A 7 -31.17 -2.60 -11.51
CA PRO A 7 -30.71 -3.72 -12.33
C PRO A 7 -30.02 -3.25 -13.61
N GLY A 8 -28.85 -3.80 -13.92
CA GLY A 8 -28.07 -3.44 -15.10
C GLY A 8 -27.21 -2.17 -14.96
N ALA A 9 -27.14 -1.57 -13.77
CA ALA A 9 -26.21 -0.46 -13.52
C ALA A 9 -24.74 -0.87 -13.82
N PRO A 10 -23.93 0.04 -14.39
CA PRO A 10 -22.51 -0.22 -14.63
C PRO A 10 -21.78 -0.61 -13.34
N THR A 11 -20.83 -1.54 -13.44
CA THR A 11 -20.00 -1.98 -12.32
C THR A 11 -18.52 -1.79 -12.64
N ALA A 12 -17.73 -1.44 -11.63
CA ALA A 12 -16.28 -1.33 -11.73
C ALA A 12 -15.63 -2.40 -10.85
N ARG A 13 -14.58 -3.04 -11.36
CA ARG A 13 -13.76 -4.01 -10.61
C ARG A 13 -12.47 -3.32 -10.17
N ILE A 14 -12.15 -3.38 -8.88
CA ILE A 14 -10.91 -2.82 -8.32
C ILE A 14 -10.03 -3.97 -7.86
N LEU A 15 -8.80 -4.02 -8.36
CA LEU A 15 -7.79 -4.95 -7.84
C LEU A 15 -7.31 -4.44 -6.49
N PHE A 16 -7.19 -5.30 -5.49
CA PHE A 16 -6.65 -4.94 -4.18
C PHE A 16 -5.45 -5.85 -3.87
N LEU A 17 -4.28 -5.25 -3.75
CA LEU A 17 -3.03 -5.92 -3.38
C LEU A 17 -2.59 -5.40 -2.00
N THR A 18 -2.08 -6.27 -1.15
CA THR A 18 -1.56 -5.90 0.16
C THR A 18 -0.56 -6.94 0.62
N ASP A 19 0.38 -6.55 1.49
CA ASP A 19 1.26 -7.47 2.23
C ASP A 19 2.00 -8.44 1.31
N LEU A 20 2.65 -7.89 0.27
CA LEU A 20 3.37 -8.71 -0.71
C LEU A 20 4.63 -9.35 -0.10
N HIS A 21 5.25 -8.68 0.88
CA HIS A 21 6.43 -9.12 1.62
C HIS A 21 7.43 -9.91 0.76
N TRP A 22 8.08 -9.20 -0.15
CA TRP A 22 9.11 -9.79 -0.99
C TRP A 22 10.38 -10.06 -0.19
N ASP A 23 10.72 -11.34 -0.02
CA ASP A 23 12.03 -11.76 0.51
C ASP A 23 13.00 -12.04 -0.63
N ARG A 24 13.97 -11.14 -0.77
CA ARG A 24 15.07 -11.28 -1.73
C ARG A 24 15.94 -12.52 -1.47
N GLN A 25 16.01 -13.00 -0.23
CA GLN A 25 16.87 -14.14 0.14
C GLN A 25 16.10 -15.46 0.22
N TYR A 26 14.80 -15.48 -0.14
CA TYR A 26 14.03 -16.72 -0.19
C TYR A 26 14.73 -17.73 -1.10
N THR A 27 15.00 -18.92 -0.55
CA THR A 27 15.75 -19.96 -1.26
C THR A 27 14.97 -21.29 -1.19
N PRO A 28 14.42 -21.80 -2.30
CA PRO A 28 13.79 -23.12 -2.33
C PRO A 28 14.74 -24.21 -1.82
N GLY A 29 14.20 -25.17 -1.06
CA GLY A 29 14.98 -26.25 -0.44
C GLY A 29 15.67 -25.88 0.88
N SER A 30 15.70 -24.61 1.28
CA SER A 30 16.25 -24.19 2.59
C SER A 30 15.35 -24.63 3.76
N ALA A 31 15.80 -24.45 5.01
CA ALA A 31 14.98 -24.81 6.17
C ALA A 31 13.74 -23.92 6.30
N ALA A 32 12.54 -24.51 6.18
CA ALA A 32 11.29 -23.80 6.41
C ALA A 32 11.00 -23.62 7.92
N ALA A 33 11.52 -24.50 8.77
CA ALA A 33 11.50 -24.38 10.22
C ALA A 33 12.93 -24.10 10.73
N CYS A 34 13.13 -22.92 11.25
CA CYS A 34 14.40 -22.41 11.78
C CYS A 34 14.15 -21.66 13.10
N PRO A 35 15.19 -21.40 13.93
CA PRO A 35 15.01 -20.66 15.18
C PRO A 35 14.68 -19.17 14.95
N ASP A 36 15.08 -18.58 13.83
CA ASP A 36 14.90 -17.16 13.52
C ASP A 36 13.44 -16.77 13.24
N PRO A 37 13.05 -15.49 13.36
CA PRO A 37 11.66 -15.08 13.14
C PRO A 37 11.20 -15.17 11.68
N LEU A 38 12.14 -15.19 10.71
CA LEU A 38 11.87 -15.46 9.29
C LEU A 38 12.82 -16.55 8.78
N CYS A 39 12.24 -17.60 8.19
CA CYS A 39 12.93 -18.78 7.65
C CYS A 39 12.85 -18.84 6.12
N CYS A 40 13.10 -20.02 5.53
CA CYS A 40 13.15 -20.23 4.08
C CYS A 40 14.28 -19.48 3.36
N ARG A 41 15.39 -19.27 4.08
CA ARG A 41 16.59 -18.54 3.63
C ARG A 41 17.83 -19.41 3.84
N GLY A 42 18.90 -19.09 3.13
CA GLY A 42 20.19 -19.77 3.27
C GLY A 42 20.31 -21.04 2.41
N ALA A 43 21.25 -21.91 2.75
CA ALA A 43 21.61 -23.06 1.92
C ALA A 43 20.45 -24.08 1.83
N PRO A 44 20.18 -24.63 0.62
CA PRO A 44 19.30 -25.79 0.49
C PRO A 44 19.80 -26.96 1.32
N ARG A 45 18.87 -27.76 1.84
CA ARG A 45 19.16 -28.98 2.60
C ARG A 45 18.27 -30.13 2.14
N GLU A 46 18.70 -31.35 2.44
CA GLU A 46 17.88 -32.54 2.22
C GLU A 46 17.02 -32.85 3.45
N GLY A 47 15.89 -33.52 3.22
CA GLY A 47 14.98 -33.97 4.28
C GLY A 47 13.66 -33.21 4.36
N PRO A 48 12.79 -33.57 5.33
CA PRO A 48 11.47 -32.96 5.48
C PRO A 48 11.55 -31.52 6.00
N GLY A 49 10.50 -30.73 5.74
CA GLY A 49 10.40 -29.36 6.24
C GLY A 49 11.35 -28.39 5.52
N VAL A 50 11.47 -28.54 4.21
CA VAL A 50 12.22 -27.63 3.33
C VAL A 50 11.28 -26.64 2.65
N ALA A 51 11.83 -25.48 2.29
CA ALA A 51 11.13 -24.41 1.62
C ALA A 51 10.64 -24.86 0.23
N GLY A 52 9.37 -24.65 -0.08
CA GLY A 52 8.80 -24.94 -1.39
C GLY A 52 9.30 -23.96 -2.44
N PHE A 53 9.10 -24.28 -3.72
CA PHE A 53 9.49 -23.35 -4.79
C PHE A 53 8.67 -22.05 -4.73
N TRP A 54 7.35 -22.13 -4.58
CA TRP A 54 6.44 -20.97 -4.62
C TRP A 54 6.25 -20.27 -3.27
N GLY A 55 6.83 -20.78 -2.20
CA GLY A 55 6.52 -20.39 -0.83
C GLY A 55 6.35 -21.62 0.06
N SER A 56 6.16 -21.38 1.35
CA SER A 56 5.98 -22.42 2.36
C SER A 56 5.00 -22.00 3.43
N TYR A 57 4.21 -22.97 3.92
CA TYR A 57 3.37 -22.81 5.10
C TYR A 57 4.21 -22.82 6.38
N SER A 58 4.94 -21.74 6.63
CA SER A 58 5.76 -21.51 7.82
C SER A 58 5.93 -20.00 8.03
N LYS A 59 6.79 -19.59 8.97
CA LYS A 59 7.26 -18.21 9.13
C LYS A 59 8.24 -17.83 8.01
N CYS A 60 7.73 -17.76 6.78
CA CYS A 60 8.45 -17.45 5.56
C CYS A 60 7.67 -16.43 4.73
N ASP A 61 8.40 -15.59 4.01
CA ASP A 61 7.87 -14.58 3.09
C ASP A 61 7.97 -15.07 1.64
N LEU A 62 7.57 -14.25 0.66
CA LEU A 62 7.42 -14.68 -0.72
C LEU A 62 8.69 -14.44 -1.56
N PRO A 63 9.09 -15.40 -2.41
CA PRO A 63 10.04 -15.11 -3.47
C PRO A 63 9.38 -14.29 -4.59
N LEU A 64 10.20 -13.53 -5.33
CA LEU A 64 9.69 -12.62 -6.37
C LEU A 64 8.87 -13.32 -7.46
N HIS A 65 9.24 -14.56 -7.82
CA HIS A 65 8.54 -15.31 -8.87
C HIS A 65 7.12 -15.71 -8.48
N THR A 66 6.79 -15.80 -7.19
CA THR A 66 5.41 -16.01 -6.74
C THR A 66 4.57 -14.76 -6.93
N ILE A 67 5.11 -13.59 -6.60
CA ILE A 67 4.46 -12.30 -6.85
C ILE A 67 4.26 -12.09 -8.36
N ASP A 68 5.28 -12.41 -9.16
CA ASP A 68 5.20 -12.33 -10.63
C ASP A 68 4.15 -13.29 -11.20
N ALA A 69 4.08 -14.53 -10.71
CA ALA A 69 3.09 -15.52 -11.14
C ALA A 69 1.66 -15.13 -10.75
N LEU A 70 1.46 -14.48 -9.59
CA LEU A 70 0.17 -13.89 -9.22
C LEU A 70 -0.25 -12.85 -10.25
N LEU A 71 0.64 -11.91 -10.55
CA LEU A 71 0.33 -10.80 -11.46
C LEU A 71 0.15 -11.28 -12.91
N ALA A 72 0.85 -12.33 -13.34
CA ALA A 72 0.73 -12.92 -14.67
C ALA A 72 -0.63 -13.62 -14.91
N GLN A 73 -1.35 -13.99 -13.85
CA GLN A 73 -2.69 -14.60 -13.96
C GLN A 73 -3.81 -13.56 -14.03
N LEU A 74 -3.51 -12.29 -13.80
CA LEU A 74 -4.50 -11.23 -13.90
C LEU A 74 -4.91 -11.04 -15.37
N PRO A 75 -6.21 -10.84 -15.66
CA PRO A 75 -6.68 -10.58 -17.01
C PRO A 75 -5.95 -9.38 -17.61
N ASN A 76 -5.51 -9.50 -18.87
CA ASN A 76 -4.69 -8.50 -19.56
C ASN A 76 -5.21 -7.07 -19.34
N THR A 77 -4.44 -6.25 -18.63
CA THR A 77 -4.71 -4.83 -18.38
C THR A 77 -4.03 -3.93 -19.43
N THR A 78 -3.56 -4.50 -20.53
CA THR A 78 -2.66 -3.87 -21.50
C THR A 78 -3.34 -3.04 -22.59
N THR A 79 -4.68 -2.97 -22.64
CA THR A 79 -5.37 -2.03 -23.52
C THR A 79 -5.59 -0.69 -22.81
N PRO A 80 -4.93 0.40 -23.25
CA PRO A 80 -5.21 1.73 -22.73
C PRO A 80 -6.65 2.08 -23.12
N THR A 81 -7.53 2.25 -22.13
CA THR A 81 -8.79 3.00 -22.29
C THR A 81 -8.49 4.49 -22.41
N SER A 82 -7.62 4.88 -23.34
CA SER A 82 -7.47 6.28 -23.73
C SER A 82 -8.66 6.64 -24.63
N ASN A 83 -9.55 7.50 -24.11
CA ASN A 83 -10.70 8.14 -24.78
C ASN A 83 -12.09 7.49 -24.61
N SER A 84 -12.45 7.00 -23.43
CA SER A 84 -13.87 6.76 -23.09
C SER A 84 -14.43 7.97 -22.32
N THR A 85 -14.62 9.08 -23.02
CA THR A 85 -15.62 10.13 -22.70
C THR A 85 -17.02 9.72 -23.20
N THR A 86 -17.17 8.48 -23.67
CA THR A 86 -18.41 7.93 -24.20
C THR A 86 -18.87 6.76 -23.35
N ASN A 87 -20.15 6.80 -22.98
CA ASN A 87 -20.93 5.69 -22.43
C ASN A 87 -20.59 4.37 -23.12
N SER A 88 -19.68 3.58 -22.54
CA SER A 88 -19.45 2.20 -22.96
C SER A 88 -20.23 1.28 -22.01
N THR A 89 -21.53 1.15 -22.31
CA THR A 89 -22.29 -0.05 -22.02
C THR A 89 -21.73 -1.17 -22.90
N SER A 90 -20.66 -1.82 -22.44
CA SER A 90 -20.15 -3.05 -23.06
C SER A 90 -20.00 -4.13 -22.01
N ASN A 91 -20.86 -5.13 -22.16
CA ASN A 91 -20.95 -6.35 -21.38
C ASN A 91 -19.81 -7.31 -21.76
N SER A 92 -18.53 -6.89 -21.61
CA SER A 92 -17.35 -7.70 -21.99
C SER A 92 -16.29 -7.82 -20.88
N THR A 93 -16.42 -8.92 -20.13
CA THR A 93 -15.38 -9.77 -19.52
C THR A 93 -13.96 -9.22 -19.26
N GLY A 94 -13.67 -8.91 -17.98
CA GLY A 94 -12.40 -9.33 -17.36
C GLY A 94 -11.56 -8.27 -16.63
N GLY A 95 -11.50 -7.03 -17.12
CA GLY A 95 -10.50 -6.04 -16.66
C GLY A 95 -10.80 -5.35 -15.32
N PHE A 96 -9.77 -4.69 -14.76
CA PHE A 96 -9.88 -3.81 -13.58
C PHE A 96 -9.91 -2.34 -14.01
N ALA A 97 -10.67 -1.50 -13.30
CA ALA A 97 -10.75 -0.06 -13.53
C ALA A 97 -9.61 0.71 -12.84
N ALA A 98 -9.15 0.21 -11.69
CA ALA A 98 -7.98 0.69 -10.95
C ALA A 98 -7.47 -0.42 -10.03
N ALA A 99 -6.31 -0.19 -9.41
CA ALA A 99 -5.80 -1.04 -8.33
C ALA A 99 -5.51 -0.22 -7.06
N TYR A 100 -5.76 -0.81 -5.91
CA TYR A 100 -5.32 -0.32 -4.59
C TYR A 100 -4.19 -1.21 -4.10
N TRP A 101 -3.14 -0.62 -3.54
CA TRP A 101 -1.97 -1.37 -3.07
C TRP A 101 -1.52 -0.87 -1.69
N THR A 102 -1.92 -1.57 -0.62
CA THR A 102 -1.82 -1.04 0.73
C THR A 102 -0.53 -1.36 1.48
N GLY A 103 0.61 -1.35 0.79
CA GLY A 103 1.94 -1.39 1.41
C GLY A 103 2.42 -2.79 1.80
N ASP A 104 3.37 -2.81 2.74
CA ASP A 104 4.10 -3.98 3.22
C ASP A 104 4.79 -4.77 2.09
N ILE A 105 5.73 -4.05 1.45
CA ILE A 105 6.58 -4.53 0.37
C ILE A 105 7.75 -5.37 0.88
N PRO A 106 8.54 -4.90 1.86
CA PRO A 106 9.73 -5.63 2.32
C PRO A 106 9.36 -6.81 3.22
N ALA A 107 10.23 -7.82 3.27
CA ALA A 107 10.07 -8.99 4.15
C ALA A 107 10.19 -8.67 5.65
N HIS A 108 10.00 -9.69 6.48
CA HIS A 108 10.10 -9.67 7.93
C HIS A 108 11.52 -9.90 8.46
N ASP A 109 12.57 -9.71 7.66
CA ASP A 109 13.97 -9.79 8.07
C ASP A 109 14.49 -8.53 8.77
N VAL A 110 13.64 -7.97 9.63
CA VAL A 110 13.76 -6.64 10.26
C VAL A 110 15.04 -6.43 11.07
N TRP A 111 15.72 -7.51 11.45
CA TRP A 111 16.98 -7.46 12.19
C TRP A 111 18.20 -7.09 11.32
N GLN A 112 18.06 -7.12 9.98
CA GLN A 112 19.16 -6.91 9.05
C GLN A 112 18.77 -6.09 7.80
N GLN A 113 17.87 -5.12 7.96
CA GLN A 113 17.42 -4.25 6.86
C GLN A 113 18.15 -2.91 6.84
N SER A 114 18.77 -2.57 5.70
CA SER A 114 19.29 -1.23 5.43
C SER A 114 18.30 -0.38 4.62
N ARG A 115 18.44 0.97 4.64
CA ARG A 115 17.63 1.84 3.76
C ARG A 115 17.77 1.45 2.29
N GLY A 116 18.96 1.02 1.88
CA GLY A 116 19.22 0.56 0.52
C GLY A 116 18.39 -0.68 0.15
N ASP A 117 18.18 -1.60 1.09
CA ASP A 117 17.35 -2.78 0.88
C ASP A 117 15.86 -2.41 0.79
N GLN A 118 15.37 -1.52 1.66
CA GLN A 118 14.00 -1.00 1.60
C GLN A 118 13.71 -0.32 0.25
N LEU A 119 14.59 0.57 -0.19
CA LEU A 119 14.45 1.26 -1.48
C LEU A 119 14.54 0.30 -2.66
N ARG A 120 15.34 -0.77 -2.55
CA ARG A 120 15.39 -1.82 -3.56
C ARG A 120 14.07 -2.58 -3.63
N ALA A 121 13.50 -2.97 -2.49
CA ALA A 121 12.18 -3.61 -2.42
C ALA A 121 11.10 -2.75 -3.07
N LEU A 122 11.01 -1.47 -2.66
CA LEU A 122 10.10 -0.48 -3.23
C LEU A 122 10.22 -0.41 -4.76
N ARG A 123 11.43 -0.22 -5.29
CA ARG A 123 11.67 -0.04 -6.72
C ARG A 123 11.41 -1.32 -7.52
N THR A 124 11.87 -2.47 -7.04
CA THR A 124 11.68 -3.75 -7.73
C THR A 124 10.20 -4.12 -7.83
N VAL A 125 9.47 -4.08 -6.72
CA VAL A 125 8.06 -4.47 -6.71
C VAL A 125 7.20 -3.45 -7.43
N THR A 126 7.48 -2.15 -7.30
CA THR A 126 6.79 -1.12 -8.10
C THR A 126 7.03 -1.33 -9.60
N ALA A 127 8.27 -1.62 -10.03
CA ALA A 127 8.58 -1.87 -11.43
C ALA A 127 7.87 -3.13 -11.96
N LEU A 128 7.82 -4.20 -11.17
CA LEU A 128 7.10 -5.42 -11.49
C LEU A 128 5.60 -5.16 -11.68
N LEU A 129 4.98 -4.43 -10.74
CA LEU A 129 3.57 -4.03 -10.84
C LEU A 129 3.33 -3.19 -12.08
N ARG A 130 4.19 -2.22 -12.39
CA ARG A 130 4.07 -1.41 -13.62
C ARG A 130 4.15 -2.27 -14.88
N ALA A 131 5.09 -3.21 -14.92
CA ALA A 131 5.27 -4.09 -16.07
C ALA A 131 4.06 -5.01 -16.29
N ARG A 132 3.48 -5.57 -15.21
CA ARG A 132 2.35 -6.51 -15.29
C ARG A 132 0.99 -5.84 -15.41
N LEU A 133 0.80 -4.70 -14.75
CA LEU A 133 -0.48 -3.98 -14.73
C LEU A 133 -0.60 -2.95 -15.87
N GLY A 134 0.48 -2.66 -16.59
CA GLY A 134 0.44 -1.81 -17.79
C GLY A 134 -0.10 -0.41 -17.51
N GLY A 135 -1.17 -0.04 -18.22
CA GLY A 135 -1.81 1.27 -18.10
C GLY A 135 -2.74 1.45 -16.90
N LEU A 136 -2.94 0.39 -16.09
CA LEU A 136 -3.82 0.46 -14.92
C LEU A 136 -3.26 1.45 -13.89
N ARG A 137 -4.09 2.40 -13.46
CA ARG A 137 -3.73 3.33 -12.37
C ARG A 137 -3.73 2.57 -11.03
N VAL A 138 -2.60 2.61 -10.34
CA VAL A 138 -2.42 1.99 -9.01
C VAL A 138 -2.35 3.08 -7.95
N PHE A 139 -3.13 2.95 -6.89
CA PHE A 139 -3.15 3.87 -5.76
C PHE A 139 -2.54 3.18 -4.53
N PRO A 140 -1.27 3.46 -4.21
CA PRO A 140 -0.60 2.84 -3.08
C PRO A 140 -0.91 3.51 -1.72
N ALA A 141 -0.77 2.75 -0.63
CA ALA A 141 -0.66 3.28 0.72
C ALA A 141 0.65 2.80 1.36
N VAL A 142 1.11 3.50 2.38
CA VAL A 142 2.33 3.17 3.12
C VAL A 142 2.01 2.17 4.22
N GLY A 143 2.68 1.02 4.22
CA GLY A 143 2.63 0.01 5.27
C GLY A 143 3.69 0.27 6.35
N ASN A 144 3.79 -0.64 7.32
CA ASN A 144 4.71 -0.48 8.45
C ASN A 144 6.09 -1.12 8.24
N HIS A 145 6.23 -1.98 7.23
CA HIS A 145 7.51 -2.58 6.85
C HIS A 145 8.33 -1.75 5.86
N GLU A 146 7.82 -0.64 5.30
CA GLU A 146 8.59 0.17 4.34
C GLU A 146 9.82 0.86 4.96
N ALA A 147 9.73 1.30 6.21
CA ALA A 147 10.83 1.97 6.91
C ALA A 147 11.78 0.98 7.56
N THR A 148 13.02 1.41 7.78
CA THR A 148 13.98 0.72 8.66
C THR A 148 14.52 1.70 9.72
N PRO A 149 14.47 1.36 11.02
CA PRO A 149 13.88 0.14 11.58
C PRO A 149 12.37 0.00 11.30
N VAL A 150 11.84 -1.22 11.35
CA VAL A 150 10.40 -1.50 11.14
C VAL A 150 9.53 -0.63 12.07
N ASN A 151 8.38 -0.16 11.58
CA ASN A 151 7.48 0.77 12.28
C ASN A 151 8.03 2.18 12.55
N ALA A 152 9.28 2.49 12.21
CA ALA A 152 9.90 3.77 12.53
C ALA A 152 9.48 4.88 11.55
N PHE A 153 8.33 5.50 11.82
CA PHE A 153 7.79 6.60 11.01
C PHE A 153 7.75 7.91 11.81
N PRO A 154 8.89 8.63 11.90
CA PRO A 154 8.96 9.91 12.59
C PRO A 154 8.04 10.94 11.92
N PRO A 155 7.20 11.66 12.68
CA PRO A 155 6.34 12.69 12.10
C PRO A 155 7.13 13.88 11.54
N PRO A 156 6.52 14.76 10.71
CA PRO A 156 7.22 15.81 9.98
C PRO A 156 7.95 16.88 10.82
N TYR A 157 7.68 16.94 12.13
CA TYR A 157 8.45 17.80 13.05
C TYR A 157 9.89 17.31 13.26
N VAL A 158 10.16 16.02 13.02
CA VAL A 158 11.52 15.45 13.02
C VAL A 158 12.16 15.74 11.66
N ARG A 159 13.33 16.40 11.68
CA ARG A 159 14.03 16.87 10.49
C ARG A 159 15.37 16.15 10.28
N GLY A 160 15.99 16.41 9.13
CA GLY A 160 17.30 15.89 8.79
C GLY A 160 17.29 14.38 8.50
N ASN A 161 18.45 13.74 8.66
CA ASN A 161 18.65 12.35 8.25
C ASN A 161 17.80 11.34 9.05
N GLN A 162 17.30 11.70 10.23
CA GLN A 162 16.43 10.83 11.03
C GLN A 162 14.97 10.83 10.55
N SER A 163 14.57 11.80 9.73
CA SER A 163 13.21 11.85 9.16
C SER A 163 12.96 10.72 8.16
N ALA A 164 11.69 10.52 7.79
CA ALA A 164 11.27 9.57 6.75
C ALA A 164 11.40 10.13 5.31
N ALA A 165 12.01 11.31 5.12
CA ALA A 165 12.11 11.96 3.81
C ALA A 165 12.77 11.05 2.75
N TRP A 166 13.83 10.32 3.12
CA TRP A 166 14.51 9.37 2.22
C TRP A 166 13.57 8.32 1.61
N LEU A 167 12.52 7.93 2.35
CA LEU A 167 11.53 6.94 1.93
C LEU A 167 10.43 7.61 1.12
N TYR A 168 9.86 8.71 1.62
CA TYR A 168 8.74 9.40 0.96
C TYR A 168 9.13 10.04 -0.36
N ASP A 169 10.35 10.57 -0.47
CA ASP A 169 10.89 11.09 -1.73
C ASP A 169 11.04 9.97 -2.77
N ALA A 170 11.58 8.82 -2.36
CA ALA A 170 11.71 7.66 -3.24
C ALA A 170 10.35 7.05 -3.64
N MET A 171 9.35 7.06 -2.74
CA MET A 171 7.97 6.68 -3.07
C MET A 171 7.37 7.64 -4.10
N ALA A 172 7.54 8.95 -3.91
CA ALA A 172 7.04 9.93 -4.87
C ALA A 172 7.68 9.75 -6.25
N GLU A 173 8.99 9.47 -6.33
CA GLU A 173 9.67 9.14 -7.59
C GLU A 173 9.17 7.85 -8.22
N ALA A 174 8.98 6.78 -7.43
CA ALA A 174 8.54 5.48 -7.91
C ALA A 174 7.07 5.52 -8.40
N TRP A 175 6.22 6.28 -7.72
CA TRP A 175 4.77 6.31 -7.94
C TRP A 175 4.28 7.49 -8.78
N GLN A 176 5.16 8.41 -9.21
CA GLN A 176 4.78 9.60 -10.01
C GLN A 176 4.01 9.31 -11.30
N HIS A 177 4.10 8.09 -11.84
CA HIS A 177 3.37 7.71 -13.05
C HIS A 177 1.90 7.41 -12.78
N TRP A 178 1.53 7.11 -11.54
CA TRP A 178 0.15 6.81 -11.15
C TRP A 178 -0.55 7.99 -10.46
N LEU A 179 0.23 8.87 -9.82
CA LEU A 179 -0.27 9.92 -8.94
C LEU A 179 -0.10 11.32 -9.55
N PRO A 180 -1.10 12.21 -9.42
CA PRO A 180 -0.98 13.58 -9.89
C PRO A 180 0.03 14.39 -9.04
N PRO A 181 0.59 15.50 -9.57
CA PRO A 181 1.59 16.31 -8.85
C PRO A 181 1.15 16.76 -7.45
N ALA A 182 -0.12 17.12 -7.26
CA ALA A 182 -0.66 17.52 -5.96
C ALA A 182 -0.61 16.38 -4.93
N ALA A 183 -0.87 15.13 -5.34
CA ALA A 183 -0.77 13.96 -4.48
C ALA A 183 0.69 13.67 -4.09
N LEU A 184 1.63 13.86 -5.03
CA LEU A 184 3.06 13.69 -4.77
C LEU A 184 3.59 14.70 -3.74
N HIS A 185 2.98 15.88 -3.63
CA HIS A 185 3.38 16.89 -2.64
C HIS A 185 3.09 16.44 -1.20
N THR A 186 1.86 16.00 -0.92
CA THR A 186 1.50 15.50 0.42
C THR A 186 2.18 14.16 0.73
N LEU A 187 2.38 13.32 -0.29
CA LEU A 187 3.12 12.07 -0.18
C LEU A 187 4.53 12.31 0.35
N ARG A 188 5.29 13.26 -0.23
CA ARG A 188 6.63 13.64 0.26
C ARG A 188 6.61 14.18 1.69
N THR A 189 5.53 14.85 2.07
CA THR A 189 5.42 15.51 3.37
C THR A 189 5.13 14.52 4.50
N GLY A 190 4.25 13.54 4.28
CA GLY A 190 3.77 12.67 5.36
C GLY A 190 3.35 11.26 4.96
N GLY A 191 3.59 10.83 3.72
CA GLY A 191 3.24 9.48 3.28
C GLY A 191 1.75 9.28 2.96
N PHE A 192 0.94 10.34 2.89
CA PHE A 192 -0.49 10.29 2.61
C PHE A 192 -0.87 11.23 1.46
N TYR A 193 -1.99 10.96 0.78
CA TYR A 193 -2.45 11.79 -0.32
C TYR A 193 -3.92 11.59 -0.66
N THR A 194 -4.47 12.50 -1.45
CA THR A 194 -5.77 12.34 -2.09
C THR A 194 -5.63 12.46 -3.61
N ALA A 195 -6.44 11.71 -4.36
CA ALA A 195 -6.46 11.76 -5.82
C ALA A 195 -7.85 11.39 -6.34
N GLN A 196 -8.24 11.97 -7.49
CA GLN A 196 -9.45 11.56 -8.17
C GLN A 196 -9.23 10.22 -8.89
N VAL A 197 -10.13 9.26 -8.63
CA VAL A 197 -10.12 7.97 -9.32
C VAL A 197 -10.81 8.13 -10.69
N TRP A 198 -12.02 8.70 -10.68
CA TRP A 198 -12.82 9.13 -11.83
C TRP A 198 -13.82 10.22 -11.40
N PRO A 199 -14.53 10.90 -12.32
CA PRO A 199 -15.51 11.93 -11.97
C PRO A 199 -16.51 11.47 -10.90
N GLY A 200 -16.61 12.22 -9.79
CA GLY A 200 -17.48 11.89 -8.66
C GLY A 200 -16.93 10.85 -7.68
N LEU A 201 -15.73 10.28 -7.89
CA LEU A 201 -15.06 9.42 -6.92
C LEU A 201 -13.62 9.89 -6.62
N ARG A 202 -13.40 10.22 -5.35
CA ARG A 202 -12.10 10.53 -4.77
C ARG A 202 -11.56 9.35 -3.97
N LEU A 203 -10.24 9.21 -3.98
CA LEU A 203 -9.53 8.32 -3.09
C LEU A 203 -8.71 9.13 -2.09
N VAL A 204 -8.67 8.66 -0.86
CA VAL A 204 -7.77 9.09 0.20
C VAL A 204 -6.89 7.91 0.59
N SER A 205 -5.58 8.06 0.46
CA SER A 205 -4.58 7.12 0.95
C SER A 205 -3.97 7.67 2.24
N LEU A 206 -4.19 6.97 3.35
CA LEU A 206 -3.70 7.35 4.67
C LEU A 206 -2.40 6.62 4.99
N ASN A 207 -1.47 7.34 5.63
CA ASN A 207 -0.33 6.75 6.31
C ASN A 207 -0.73 6.33 7.72
N MET A 208 -1.10 5.06 7.86
CA MET A 208 -1.59 4.52 9.13
C MET A 208 -0.48 4.33 10.18
N ASN A 209 0.79 4.51 9.83
CA ASN A 209 1.89 4.47 10.80
C ASN A 209 1.82 5.59 11.84
N PHE A 210 1.15 6.71 11.53
CA PHE A 210 0.89 7.79 12.49
C PHE A 210 -0.20 7.45 13.52
N CYS A 211 -0.85 6.29 13.37
CA CYS A 211 -1.77 5.75 14.38
C CYS A 211 -1.19 4.53 15.12
N SER A 212 -0.11 3.93 14.61
CA SER A 212 0.38 2.62 15.06
C SER A 212 0.90 2.65 16.49
N GLN A 213 0.53 1.64 17.28
CA GLN A 213 1.12 1.43 18.62
C GLN A 213 2.60 1.05 18.55
N ALA A 214 3.05 0.48 17.43
CA ALA A 214 4.44 0.06 17.24
C ALA A 214 5.36 1.21 16.77
N ASN A 215 4.80 2.36 16.37
CA ASN A 215 5.59 3.53 15.99
C ASN A 215 6.08 4.28 17.23
N PHE A 216 7.26 3.92 17.72
CA PHE A 216 7.84 4.48 18.94
C PHE A 216 8.08 6.00 18.89
N TRP A 217 8.14 6.62 17.70
CA TRP A 217 8.27 8.08 17.58
C TRP A 217 7.07 8.83 18.14
N LEU A 218 5.90 8.17 18.21
CA LEU A 218 4.68 8.76 18.77
C LEU A 218 4.74 8.95 20.29
N LEU A 219 5.73 8.36 20.98
CA LEU A 219 5.98 8.64 22.39
C LEU A 219 6.37 10.11 22.63
N ILE A 220 6.96 10.78 21.65
CA ILE A 220 7.29 12.22 21.75
C ILE A 220 6.00 13.05 21.66
N ASN A 221 5.19 12.81 20.63
CA ASN A 221 3.91 13.46 20.44
C ASN A 221 3.02 12.61 19.52
N ALA A 222 1.90 12.11 20.06
CA ALA A 222 0.91 11.31 19.35
C ALA A 222 -0.34 12.11 18.92
N THR A 223 -0.38 13.43 19.17
CA THR A 223 -1.50 14.29 18.79
C THR A 223 -1.47 14.56 17.30
N ASP A 224 -2.43 13.94 16.59
CA ASP A 224 -2.62 14.01 15.13
C ASP A 224 -1.32 14.21 14.34
N PRO A 225 -0.41 13.21 14.33
CA PRO A 225 0.89 13.39 13.69
C PRO A 225 0.72 13.74 12.21
N ALA A 226 1.50 14.73 11.77
CA ALA A 226 1.39 15.37 10.45
C ALA A 226 0.07 16.12 10.17
N GLY A 227 -0.81 16.30 11.17
CA GLY A 227 -2.13 16.88 10.97
C GLY A 227 -3.01 16.05 10.05
N GLN A 228 -2.79 14.73 9.99
CA GLN A 228 -3.39 13.85 8.99
C GLN A 228 -4.91 13.72 9.15
N LEU A 229 -5.44 13.64 10.38
CA LEU A 229 -6.87 13.61 10.62
C LEU A 229 -7.51 14.98 10.33
N GLN A 230 -6.85 16.07 10.70
CA GLN A 230 -7.28 17.42 10.34
C GLN A 230 -7.35 17.61 8.81
N TRP A 231 -6.34 17.13 8.10
CA TRP A 231 -6.30 17.11 6.64
C TRP A 231 -7.42 16.24 6.06
N LEU A 232 -7.63 15.02 6.60
CA LEU A 232 -8.70 14.12 6.17
C LEU A 232 -10.07 14.79 6.29
N MET A 233 -10.36 15.47 7.41
CA MET A 233 -11.61 16.21 7.59
C MET A 233 -11.81 17.27 6.50
N GLY A 234 -10.75 17.99 6.12
CA GLY A 234 -10.79 18.95 5.02
C GLY A 234 -11.13 18.30 3.69
N VAL A 235 -10.46 17.19 3.35
CA VAL A 235 -10.72 16.44 2.11
C VAL A 235 -12.15 15.90 2.05
N LEU A 236 -12.68 15.39 3.17
CA LEU A 236 -14.05 14.90 3.23
C LEU A 236 -15.08 16.03 3.13
N ALA A 237 -14.83 17.18 3.75
CA ALA A 237 -15.70 18.35 3.63
C ALA A 237 -15.73 18.91 2.20
N ASP A 238 -14.57 18.96 1.52
CA ASP A 238 -14.48 19.33 0.12
C ASP A 238 -15.27 18.34 -0.77
N ALA A 239 -15.11 17.04 -0.54
CA ALA A 239 -15.86 16.01 -1.26
C ALA A 239 -17.37 16.10 -1.01
N GLU A 240 -17.82 16.40 0.23
CA GLU A 240 -19.23 16.62 0.57
C GLU A 240 -19.80 17.82 -0.20
N ARG A 241 -19.07 18.95 -0.20
CA ARG A 241 -19.45 20.16 -0.95
C ARG A 241 -19.55 19.89 -2.46
N ASP A 242 -18.59 19.14 -3.00
CA ASP A 242 -18.47 18.90 -4.44
C ASP A 242 -19.33 17.70 -4.91
N GLY A 243 -20.08 17.06 -4.00
CA GLY A 243 -20.95 15.92 -4.29
C GLY A 243 -20.21 14.62 -4.65
N GLU A 244 -18.93 14.52 -4.29
CA GLU A 244 -18.09 13.34 -4.54
C GLU A 244 -18.34 12.24 -3.50
N LYS A 245 -18.10 10.99 -3.90
CA LYS A 245 -17.92 9.87 -2.96
C LYS A 245 -16.43 9.68 -2.68
N VAL A 246 -16.12 9.06 -1.54
CA VAL A 246 -14.74 8.87 -1.09
C VAL A 246 -14.49 7.40 -0.76
N HIS A 247 -13.42 6.84 -1.33
CA HIS A 247 -12.79 5.61 -0.84
C HIS A 247 -11.59 5.97 0.01
N ILE A 248 -11.46 5.36 1.19
CA ILE A 248 -10.28 5.50 2.05
C ILE A 248 -9.51 4.18 2.01
N ILE A 249 -8.21 4.26 1.72
CA ILE A 249 -7.28 3.13 1.81
C ILE A 249 -6.18 3.44 2.82
N GLY A 250 -5.65 2.39 3.44
CA GLY A 250 -4.57 2.46 4.42
C GLY A 250 -4.13 1.04 4.78
N HIS A 251 -2.99 0.91 5.44
CA HIS A 251 -2.42 -0.38 5.80
C HIS A 251 -3.00 -0.93 7.12
N ILE A 252 -2.61 -0.34 8.26
CA ILE A 252 -3.08 -0.78 9.58
C ILE A 252 -4.57 -0.42 9.74
N PRO A 253 -5.46 -1.38 10.09
CA PRO A 253 -6.88 -1.09 10.26
C PRO A 253 -7.11 -0.15 11.46
N PRO A 254 -8.08 0.77 11.39
CA PRO A 254 -8.33 1.76 12.45
C PRO A 254 -8.53 1.19 13.85
N ALA A 255 -9.01 -0.05 13.96
CA ALA A 255 -9.21 -0.74 15.24
C ALA A 255 -7.90 -1.10 15.96
N HIS A 256 -6.77 -1.16 15.24
CA HIS A 256 -5.45 -1.49 15.80
C HIS A 256 -4.62 -0.23 16.13
N CYS A 257 -5.13 0.95 15.82
CA CYS A 257 -4.51 2.22 16.12
C CYS A 257 -4.52 2.55 17.63
N LEU A 258 -3.67 3.51 18.03
CA LEU A 258 -3.75 4.19 19.33
C LEU A 258 -5.19 4.66 19.58
N ARG A 259 -5.68 4.44 20.81
CA ARG A 259 -7.07 4.69 21.20
C ARG A 259 -7.57 6.07 20.77
N SER A 260 -6.82 7.13 21.08
CA SER A 260 -7.22 8.51 20.76
C SER A 260 -7.34 8.73 19.25
N TRP A 261 -6.43 8.18 18.45
CA TRP A 261 -6.48 8.29 17.00
C TRP A 261 -7.69 7.53 16.44
N SER A 262 -7.87 6.28 16.87
CA SER A 262 -8.99 5.41 16.47
C SER A 262 -10.36 6.04 16.76
N TRP A 263 -10.53 6.62 17.96
CA TRP A 263 -11.76 7.30 18.36
C TRP A 263 -12.07 8.52 17.50
N ASN A 264 -11.07 9.33 17.16
CA ASN A 264 -11.27 10.49 16.30
C ASN A 264 -11.59 10.06 14.86
N TYR A 265 -10.88 9.06 14.31
CA TYR A 265 -11.19 8.50 13.00
C TYR A 265 -12.62 7.95 12.95
N TYR A 266 -13.07 7.22 13.97
CA TYR A 266 -14.44 6.72 14.07
C TYR A 266 -15.48 7.85 14.01
N ARG A 267 -15.24 8.96 14.73
CA ARG A 267 -16.12 10.13 14.70
C ARG A 267 -16.15 10.81 13.33
N ILE A 268 -15.00 10.89 12.65
CA ILE A 268 -14.90 11.45 11.29
C ILE A 268 -15.73 10.61 10.31
N VAL A 269 -15.59 9.28 10.35
CA VAL A 269 -16.35 8.37 9.47
C VAL A 269 -17.86 8.41 9.75
N SER A 270 -18.26 8.66 11.00
CA SER A 270 -19.67 8.66 11.40
C SER A 270 -20.39 9.98 11.10
N ARG A 271 -19.67 11.07 10.84
CA ARG A 271 -20.22 12.39 10.56
C ARG A 271 -20.74 12.45 9.12
#